data_AF-A0A420Z911-F1
#
_entry.id   AF-A0A420Z911-F1
#
_cell.length_a   1.000
_cell.length_b   1.000
_cell.length_c   1.000
_cell.angle_alpha   90.00
_cell.angle_beta   90.00
_cell.angle_gamma   90.00
#
_symmetry.space_group_name_H-M   'P 1'
#
loop_
_entity.id
_entity.type
_entity.pdbx_description
1 polymer ?
#
loop_
_entity_poly.entity_id
_entity_poly.type
_entity_poly.pdbx_seq_one_letter_code
_entity_poly.pdbx_strand_id
1 'polypeptide(L)'
;MSKREQLIKWMQEKKIFATHEIIEWGLQHYYLRADRTKRDLMKIGRIKKLTESEKERLGFNFKDAVYSWQPQFEKEENGQFKLII
;
A
#
# COMPACT_ATOMS: atom_id res chain seq x y z
N MET A 1 7.73 16.17 7.53
CA MET A 1 7.05 15.01 6.90
C MET A 1 5.63 15.41 6.51
N SER A 2 5.32 15.42 5.23
CA SER A 2 3.99 15.71 4.69
C SER A 2 2.98 14.62 5.04
N LYS A 3 1.68 14.91 4.96
CA LYS A 3 0.61 13.91 5.20
C LYS A 3 0.69 12.74 4.22
N ARG A 4 1.09 13.00 2.97
CA ARG A 4 1.35 11.95 1.97
C ARG A 4 2.47 11.02 2.41
N GLU A 5 3.58 11.57 2.89
CA GLU A 5 4.71 10.78 3.39
C GLU A 5 4.32 9.98 4.63
N GLN A 6 3.57 10.59 5.57
CA GLN A 6 3.06 9.90 6.76
C GLN A 6 2.17 8.70 6.39
N LEU A 7 1.27 8.87 5.40
CA LEU A 7 0.44 7.77 4.90
C LEU A 7 1.28 6.66 4.27
N ILE A 8 2.27 7.02 3.45
CA ILE A 8 3.19 6.06 2.83
C ILE A 8 3.94 5.27 3.90
N LYS A 9 4.47 5.95 4.92
CA LYS A 9 5.16 5.30 6.04
C LYS A 9 4.23 4.35 6.79
N TRP A 10 3.01 4.77 7.09
CA TRP A 10 2.00 3.91 7.72
C TRP A 10 1.68 2.67 6.87
N MET A 11 1.50 2.84 5.55
CA MET A 11 1.29 1.71 4.62
C MET A 11 2.50 0.76 4.57
N GLN A 12 3.71 1.31 4.58
CA GLN A 12 4.96 0.56 4.59
C GLN A 12 5.14 -0.26 5.88
N GLU A 13 4.79 0.29 7.03
CA GLU A 13 4.86 -0.37 8.33
C GLU A 13 3.78 -1.44 8.45
N LYS A 14 2.54 -1.13 8.05
CA LYS A 14 1.40 -2.04 8.15
C LYS A 14 1.46 -3.21 7.16
N LYS A 15 2.13 -3.05 6.02
CA LYS A 15 2.30 -4.01 4.91
C LYS A 15 1.01 -4.42 4.18
N ILE A 16 -0.08 -4.71 4.89
CA ILE A 16 -1.36 -5.12 4.32
C ILE A 16 -2.46 -4.25 4.91
N PHE A 17 -3.30 -3.69 4.06
CA PHE A 17 -4.34 -2.75 4.50
C PHE A 17 -5.54 -2.71 3.54
N ALA A 18 -6.71 -2.40 4.07
CA ALA A 18 -7.95 -2.28 3.32
C ALA A 18 -8.27 -0.82 2.95
N THR A 19 -9.22 -0.62 2.02
CA THR A 19 -9.66 0.73 1.63
C THR A 19 -10.24 1.51 2.80
N HIS A 20 -11.06 0.88 3.65
CA HIS A 20 -11.65 1.57 4.81
C HIS A 20 -10.57 2.10 5.77
N GLU A 21 -9.49 1.33 6.01
CA GLU A 21 -8.40 1.75 6.90
C GLU A 21 -7.66 2.97 6.35
N ILE A 22 -7.50 3.08 5.03
CA ILE A 22 -6.89 4.26 4.39
C ILE A 22 -7.79 5.48 4.56
N ILE A 23 -9.10 5.30 4.40
CA ILE A 23 -10.08 6.37 4.56
C ILE A 23 -10.11 6.83 6.02
N GLU A 24 -10.17 5.90 6.97
CA GLU A 24 -10.13 6.16 8.40
C GLU A 24 -8.84 6.88 8.80
N TRP A 25 -7.68 6.39 8.33
CA TRP A 25 -6.41 7.07 8.54
C TRP A 25 -6.45 8.51 8.01
N GLY A 26 -7.01 8.70 6.80
CA GLY A 26 -7.21 10.01 6.19
C GLY A 26 -8.06 10.94 7.05
N LEU A 27 -9.15 10.45 7.63
CA LEU A 27 -10.01 11.22 8.52
C LEU A 27 -9.28 11.61 9.82
N GLN A 28 -8.60 10.67 10.47
CA GLN A 28 -7.84 10.91 11.70
C GLN A 28 -6.69 11.92 11.51
N HIS A 29 -6.12 11.99 10.30
CA HIS A 29 -4.97 12.84 10.01
C HIS A 29 -5.32 14.10 9.20
N TYR A 30 -6.61 14.40 9.00
CA TYR A 30 -7.12 15.51 8.19
C TYR A 30 -6.58 15.51 6.75
N TYR A 31 -6.42 14.31 6.17
CA TYR A 31 -5.89 14.10 4.84
C TYR A 31 -6.96 13.58 3.86
N LEU A 32 -7.74 14.51 3.31
CA LEU A 32 -8.81 14.23 2.34
C LEU A 32 -8.34 13.55 1.04
N ARG A 33 -7.02 13.57 0.76
CA ARG A 33 -6.42 12.97 -0.44
C ARG A 33 -5.85 11.56 -0.20
N ALA A 34 -6.17 10.93 0.94
CA ALA A 34 -5.68 9.58 1.26
C ALA A 34 -6.04 8.56 0.18
N ASP A 35 -7.31 8.52 -0.25
CA ASP A 35 -7.75 7.60 -1.31
C ASP A 35 -7.12 7.91 -2.68
N ARG A 36 -6.90 9.20 -3.01
CA ARG A 36 -6.18 9.58 -4.23
C ARG A 36 -4.73 9.09 -4.20
N THR A 37 -4.06 9.24 -3.05
CA THR A 37 -2.68 8.77 -2.86
C THR A 37 -2.59 7.25 -3.00
N LYS A 38 -3.55 6.49 -2.44
CA LYS A 38 -3.66 5.05 -2.68
C LYS A 38 -3.71 4.72 -4.18
N ARG A 39 -4.58 5.39 -4.94
CA ARG A 39 -4.70 5.16 -6.40
C ARG A 39 -3.40 5.48 -7.13
N ASP A 40 -2.72 6.57 -6.76
CA ASP A 40 -1.44 6.95 -7.35
C ASP A 40 -0.35 5.90 -7.04
N LEU A 41 -0.26 5.43 -5.79
CA LEU A 41 0.67 4.37 -5.37
C LEU A 41 0.42 3.05 -6.11
N MET A 42 -0.85 2.70 -6.34
CA MET A 42 -1.22 1.50 -7.10
C MET A 42 -0.80 1.62 -8.56
N LYS A 43 -0.98 2.79 -9.19
CA LYS A 43 -0.54 3.04 -10.58
C LYS A 43 0.96 2.90 -10.76
N ILE A 44 1.75 3.32 -9.78
CA ILE A 44 3.23 3.21 -9.81
C ILE A 44 3.74 1.87 -9.24
N GLY A 45 2.86 0.90 -8.99
CA GLY A 45 3.23 -0.44 -8.53
C GLY A 45 3.76 -0.51 -7.09
N ARG A 46 3.60 0.54 -6.28
CA ARG A 46 4.02 0.53 -4.85
C ARG A 46 3.10 -0.28 -3.97
N ILE A 47 1.85 -0.46 -4.39
CA ILE A 47 0.88 -1.30 -3.71
C ILE A 47 0.17 -2.16 -4.75
N LYS A 48 -0.17 -3.39 -4.37
CA LYS A 48 -0.90 -4.35 -5.22
C LYS A 48 -2.23 -4.68 -4.56
N LYS A 49 -3.32 -4.63 -5.31
CA LYS A 49 -4.62 -5.17 -4.86
C LYS A 49 -4.51 -6.69 -4.78
N LEU A 50 -4.89 -7.25 -3.63
CA LEU A 50 -4.92 -8.70 -3.43
C LEU A 50 -6.11 -9.31 -4.18
N THR A 51 -5.89 -10.49 -4.75
CA THR A 51 -6.93 -11.37 -5.28
C THR A 51 -7.72 -12.00 -4.13
N GLU A 52 -8.92 -12.52 -4.42
CA GLU A 52 -9.72 -13.21 -3.39
C GLU A 52 -8.98 -14.40 -2.78
N SER A 53 -8.25 -15.18 -3.59
CA SER A 53 -7.42 -16.28 -3.07
C SER A 53 -6.27 -15.81 -2.18
N GLU A 54 -5.62 -14.67 -2.49
CA GLU A 54 -4.61 -14.07 -1.60
C GLU A 54 -5.24 -13.58 -0.29
N LYS A 55 -6.44 -13.00 -0.36
CA LYS A 55 -7.21 -12.57 0.82
C LYS A 55 -7.58 -13.74 1.73
N GLU A 56 -8.13 -14.80 1.17
CA GLU A 56 -8.50 -16.02 1.90
C GLU A 56 -7.30 -16.63 2.63
N ARG A 57 -6.15 -16.73 1.97
CA ARG A 57 -4.91 -17.23 2.58
C ARG A 57 -4.43 -16.41 3.76
N LEU A 58 -4.75 -15.12 3.79
CA LEU A 58 -4.40 -14.19 4.87
C LEU A 58 -5.50 -14.06 5.93
N GLY A 59 -6.60 -14.81 5.80
CA GLY A 59 -7.73 -14.74 6.73
C GLY A 59 -8.69 -13.58 6.48
N PHE A 60 -8.59 -12.90 5.34
CA PHE A 60 -9.52 -11.84 4.93
C PHE A 60 -10.69 -12.43 4.13
N ASN A 61 -11.87 -12.43 4.75
CA ASN A 61 -13.10 -13.01 4.23
C ASN A 61 -14.20 -11.96 3.95
N PHE A 62 -13.87 -10.67 4.03
CA PHE A 62 -14.78 -9.56 3.74
C PHE A 62 -14.70 -9.11 2.27
N LYS A 63 -15.79 -8.52 1.75
CA LYS A 63 -15.90 -8.00 0.38
C LYS A 63 -14.98 -6.81 0.07
N ASP A 64 -14.31 -6.28 1.08
CA ASP A 64 -13.53 -5.08 0.95
C ASP A 64 -12.23 -5.29 0.15
N ALA A 65 -11.77 -4.23 -0.51
CA ALA A 65 -10.55 -4.27 -1.29
C ALA A 65 -9.33 -4.17 -0.35
N VAL A 66 -8.49 -5.21 -0.37
CA VAL A 66 -7.24 -5.31 0.41
C VAL A 66 -6.05 -5.10 -0.51
N TYR A 67 -5.02 -4.43 -0.01
CA TYR A 67 -3.81 -4.09 -0.72
C TYR A 67 -2.59 -4.52 0.09
N SER A 68 -1.52 -4.87 -0.61
CA SER A 68 -0.21 -5.15 -0.02
C SER A 68 0.83 -4.17 -0.54
N TRP A 69 1.67 -3.67 0.36
CA TRP A 69 2.85 -2.88 0.02
C TRP A 69 3.86 -3.73 -0.74
N GLN A 70 4.33 -3.22 -1.87
CA GLN A 70 5.32 -3.91 -2.70
C GLN A 70 6.72 -3.37 -2.40
N PRO A 71 7.70 -4.25 -2.13
CA PRO A 71 9.09 -3.86 -2.08
C PRO A 71 9.52 -3.32 -3.45
N GLN A 72 10.31 -2.25 -3.46
CA GLN A 72 10.89 -1.75 -4.69
C GLN A 72 12.21 -2.47 -4.93
N PHE A 73 12.41 -2.91 -6.16
CA PHE A 73 13.67 -3.49 -6.60
C PHE A 73 14.29 -2.57 -7.64
N GLU A 74 15.53 -2.15 -7.43
CA GLU A 74 16.36 -1.55 -8.46
C GLU A 74 17.13 -2.66 -9.15
N LYS A 75 17.09 -2.68 -10.48
CA LYS A 75 17.94 -3.57 -11.27
C LYS A 75 19.31 -2.93 -11.36
N GLU A 76 20.29 -3.53 -10.71
CA GLU A 76 21.69 -3.13 -10.82
C GLU A 76 22.22 -3.47 -12.22
N GLU A 77 23.23 -2.74 -12.69
CA GLU A 77 23.86 -2.93 -14.01
C GLU A 77 24.46 -4.33 -14.20
N ASN A 78 24.77 -5.03 -13.10
CA ASN A 78 25.24 -6.42 -13.06
C ASN A 78 24.12 -7.47 -13.22
N GLY A 79 22.85 -7.04 -13.35
CA GLY A 79 21.68 -7.92 -13.46
C GLY A 79 21.10 -8.41 -12.13
N GLN A 80 21.65 -7.99 -10.98
CA GLN A 80 21.09 -8.28 -9.65
C GLN A 80 19.97 -7.29 -9.31
N PHE A 81 19.02 -7.73 -8.47
CA PHE A 81 17.94 -6.88 -7.98
C PHE A 81 18.23 -6.48 -6.54
N LYS A 82 18.39 -5.18 -6.30
CA LYS A 82 18.58 -4.63 -4.95
C LYS A 82 17.27 -4.08 -4.41
N LEU A 83 16.90 -4.52 -3.21
CA LEU A 83 15.75 -4.00 -2.49
C LEU A 83 16.02 -2.54 -2.09
N ILE A 84 15.19 -1.62 -2.56
CA ILE A 84 15.19 -0.22 -2.13
C ILE A 84 14.20 -0.11 -0.97
N ILE A 85 14.73 0.13 0.23
CA ILE A 85 13.96 0.31 1.47
C ILE A 85 13.51 1.76 1.58
#